data_AF-A0A5S4ZMY5-F1
#
_entry.id   AF-A0A5S4ZMY5-F1
#
_cell.length_a   1.000
_cell.length_b   1.000
_cell.length_c   1.000
_cell.angle_alpha   90.00
_cell.angle_beta   90.00
_cell.angle_gamma   90.00
#
_symmetry.space_group_name_H-M   'P 1'
#
loop_
_entity.id
_entity.type
_entity.pdbx_description
1 polymer ?
#
loop_
_entity_poly.entity_id
_entity_poly.type
_entity_poly.pdbx_seq_one_letter_code
_entity_poly.pdbx_strand_id
1 'polypeptide(L)'
;MATNIERLIETIKSLSAAEKFELARRLEETGVLDDNQSWYWTPQWQAAEKEADEDIAAGRIYHYDNVDDLMRSLHARRKQASK
;
A
#
# COMPACT_ATOMS: atom_id res chain seq x y z
N MET A 1 14.03 -1.84 -17.76
CA MET A 1 12.88 -2.58 -17.18
C MET A 1 11.58 -1.81 -17.32
N ALA A 2 11.55 -0.49 -17.09
CA ALA A 2 10.38 0.36 -17.35
C ALA A 2 9.79 0.18 -18.77
N THR A 3 10.66 0.07 -19.77
CA THR A 3 10.27 -0.15 -21.18
C THR A 3 9.52 -1.45 -21.47
N ASN A 4 9.66 -2.50 -20.65
CA ASN A 4 8.91 -3.75 -20.87
C ASN A 4 7.52 -3.68 -20.21
N ILE A 5 7.41 -3.07 -19.03
CA ILE A 5 6.10 -2.83 -18.38
C ILE A 5 5.30 -1.80 -19.17
N GLU A 6 5.92 -0.70 -19.61
CA GLU A 6 5.28 0.27 -20.48
C GLU A 6 4.84 -0.39 -21.79
N ARG A 7 5.70 -1.22 -22.40
CA ARG A 7 5.31 -1.97 -23.60
C ARG A 7 4.19 -2.96 -23.30
N LEU A 8 4.19 -3.65 -22.17
CA LEU A 8 3.11 -4.56 -21.76
C LEU A 8 1.83 -3.78 -21.50
N ILE A 9 1.89 -2.59 -20.89
CA ILE A 9 0.76 -1.69 -20.70
C ILE A 9 0.21 -1.25 -22.06
N GLU A 10 1.09 -0.85 -22.98
CA GLU A 10 0.69 -0.48 -24.34
C GLU A 10 0.13 -1.68 -25.12
N THR A 11 0.69 -2.87 -24.91
CA THR A 11 0.19 -4.13 -25.50
C THR A 11 -1.19 -4.44 -24.94
N ILE A 12 -1.36 -4.41 -23.62
CA ILE A 12 -2.64 -4.60 -22.92
C ILE A 12 -3.64 -3.57 -23.40
N LYS A 13 -3.25 -2.29 -23.58
CA LYS A 13 -4.11 -1.24 -24.14
C LYS A 13 -4.54 -1.54 -25.58
N SER A 14 -3.67 -2.14 -26.38
CA SER A 14 -3.95 -2.50 -27.79
C SER A 14 -4.76 -3.79 -27.97
N LEU A 15 -4.91 -4.63 -26.93
CA LEU A 15 -5.72 -5.85 -27.01
C LEU A 15 -7.19 -5.55 -27.35
N SER A 16 -7.82 -6.45 -28.11
CA SER A 16 -9.26 -6.40 -28.35
C SER A 16 -10.04 -6.62 -27.05
N ALA A 17 -11.33 -6.26 -27.05
CA ALA A 17 -12.15 -6.36 -25.84
C ALA A 17 -12.25 -7.81 -25.30
N ALA A 18 -12.35 -8.80 -26.19
CA ALA A 18 -12.40 -10.21 -25.81
C ALA A 18 -11.09 -10.69 -25.17
N GLU A 19 -9.95 -10.23 -25.68
CA GLU A 19 -8.63 -10.60 -25.16
C GLU A 19 -8.34 -9.94 -23.81
N LYS A 20 -8.78 -8.69 -23.60
CA LYS A 20 -8.68 -8.02 -22.29
C LYS A 20 -9.51 -8.74 -21.22
N PHE A 21 -10.72 -9.16 -21.58
CA PHE A 21 -11.59 -9.90 -20.68
C PHE A 21 -10.99 -11.24 -20.28
N GLU A 22 -10.46 -11.98 -21.25
CA GLU A 22 -9.77 -13.25 -20.98
C GLU A 22 -8.50 -13.06 -20.15
N LEU A 23 -7.74 -11.99 -20.40
CA LEU A 23 -6.58 -11.63 -19.57
C LEU A 23 -7.00 -11.32 -18.13
N ALA A 24 -8.02 -10.48 -17.93
CA ALA A 24 -8.49 -10.11 -16.58
C ALA A 24 -9.01 -11.34 -15.81
N ARG A 25 -9.82 -12.20 -16.45
CA ARG A 25 -10.29 -13.46 -15.85
C ARG A 25 -9.13 -14.33 -15.40
N ARG A 26 -8.10 -14.48 -16.25
CA ARG A 26 -6.88 -15.23 -15.88
C ARG A 26 -6.06 -14.54 -14.80
N LEU A 27 -6.01 -13.21 -14.78
CA LEU A 27 -5.36 -12.43 -13.72
C LEU A 27 -6.09 -12.57 -12.39
N GLU A 28 -7.42 -12.62 -12.40
CA GLU A 28 -8.25 -12.89 -11.23
C GLU A 28 -8.09 -14.33 -10.74
N GLU A 29 -8.11 -15.32 -11.64
CA GLU A 29 -7.83 -16.74 -11.31
C GLU A 29 -6.42 -16.97 -10.77
N THR A 30 -5.48 -16.11 -11.16
CA THR A 30 -4.12 -16.12 -10.62
C THR A 30 -3.98 -15.26 -9.36
N GLY A 31 -5.05 -14.60 -8.90
CA GLY A 31 -5.07 -13.78 -7.68
C GLY A 31 -4.38 -12.43 -7.81
N VAL A 32 -4.12 -11.97 -9.04
CA VAL A 32 -3.42 -10.70 -9.32
C VAL A 32 -4.33 -9.48 -9.10
N LEU A 33 -5.65 -9.65 -9.16
CA LEU A 33 -6.64 -8.57 -9.07
C LEU A 33 -7.58 -8.72 -7.85
N ASP A 34 -7.05 -9.07 -6.68
CA ASP A 34 -7.86 -9.08 -5.46
C ASP A 34 -8.27 -7.64 -5.07
N ASP A 35 -9.51 -7.28 -5.41
CA ASP A 35 -10.12 -5.95 -5.24
C ASP A 35 -10.11 -5.44 -3.80
N ASN A 36 -10.03 -6.35 -2.81
CA ASN A 36 -9.94 -5.99 -1.41
C ASN A 36 -8.64 -5.28 -1.03
N GLN A 37 -7.65 -5.19 -1.93
CA GLN A 37 -6.37 -4.52 -1.70
C GLN A 37 -6.16 -3.31 -2.61
N SER A 38 -7.18 -2.92 -3.39
CA SER A 38 -7.11 -1.75 -4.28
C SER A 38 -6.81 -0.45 -3.53
N TRP A 39 -7.23 -0.34 -2.26
CA TRP A 39 -6.94 0.81 -1.39
C TRP A 39 -5.45 1.05 -1.17
N TYR A 40 -4.61 0.00 -1.21
CA TYR A 40 -3.16 0.09 -1.01
C TYR A 40 -2.49 0.94 -2.09
N TRP A 41 -3.02 0.90 -3.30
CA TRP A 41 -2.49 1.65 -4.45
C TRP A 41 -3.07 3.06 -4.58
N THR A 42 -3.93 3.50 -3.65
CA THR A 42 -4.44 4.86 -3.68
C THR A 42 -3.30 5.87 -3.46
N PRO A 43 -3.30 7.02 -4.16
CA PRO A 43 -2.28 8.05 -3.96
C PRO A 43 -2.11 8.47 -2.49
N GLN A 44 -3.22 8.47 -1.74
CA GLN A 44 -3.26 8.79 -0.32
C GLN A 44 -2.52 7.74 0.50
N TRP A 45 -2.77 6.45 0.24
CA TRP A 45 -2.08 5.37 0.92
C TRP A 45 -0.59 5.37 0.60
N GLN A 46 -0.22 5.50 -0.67
CA GLN A 46 1.20 5.56 -1.09
C GLN A 46 1.93 6.78 -0.51
N ALA A 47 1.25 7.92 -0.34
CA ALA A 47 1.81 9.08 0.33
C ALA A 47 2.05 8.83 1.83
N ALA A 48 1.09 8.18 2.52
CA ALA A 48 1.22 7.82 3.92
C ALA A 48 2.31 6.76 4.16
N GLU A 49 2.45 5.77 3.26
CA GLU A 49 3.54 4.79 3.28
C GLU A 49 4.89 5.49 3.16
N LYS A 50 5.01 6.44 2.23
CA LYS A 50 6.22 7.23 2.07
C LYS A 50 6.56 8.03 3.33
N GLU A 51 5.57 8.67 3.96
CA GLU A 51 5.77 9.39 5.22
C GLU A 51 6.23 8.46 6.34
N ALA A 52 5.61 7.29 6.47
CA ALA A 52 5.98 6.28 7.45
C ALA A 52 7.42 5.77 7.25
N ASP A 53 7.83 5.52 6.00
CA ASP A 53 9.20 5.13 5.66
C ASP A 53 10.22 6.22 6.03
N GLU A 54 9.90 7.48 5.78
CA GLU A 54 10.73 8.63 6.16
C GLU A 54 10.86 8.76 7.69
N ASP A 55 9.77 8.51 8.44
CA ASP A 55 9.77 8.49 9.90
C ASP A 55 10.66 7.37 10.46
N ILE A 56 10.56 6.16 9.89
CA ILE A 56 11.40 5.01 10.27
C ILE A 56 12.87 5.33 9.99
N ALA A 57 13.19 5.82 8.79
CA ALA A 57 14.56 6.14 8.39
C ALA A 57 15.18 7.25 9.26
N ALA A 58 14.37 8.23 9.68
CA ALA A 58 14.82 9.30 10.55
C ALA A 58 14.82 8.93 12.05
N GLY A 59 14.44 7.70 12.42
CA GLY A 59 14.35 7.28 13.81
C GLY A 59 13.22 7.97 14.59
N ARG A 60 12.21 8.53 13.91
CA ARG A 60 11.01 9.13 14.53
C ARG A 60 10.00 8.07 14.98
N ILE A 61 10.51 6.96 15.51
CA ILE A 61 9.74 5.79 15.94
C ILE A 61 9.96 5.53 17.44
N TYR A 62 9.02 4.83 18.05
CA TYR A 62 9.12 4.42 19.45
C TYR A 62 9.10 2.90 19.54
N HIS A 63 10.09 2.34 20.24
CA HIS A 63 10.15 0.93 20.55
C HIS A 63 9.66 0.67 21.97
N TYR A 64 8.99 -0.46 22.16
CA TYR A 64 8.49 -0.92 23.45
C TYR A 64 8.75 -2.42 23.55
N ASP A 65 9.11 -2.89 24.75
CA ASP A 65 9.43 -4.30 24.98
C ASP A 65 8.16 -5.18 25.05
N ASN A 66 7.01 -4.57 25.34
CA ASN A 66 5.72 -5.25 25.42
C ASN A 66 4.55 -4.31 25.11
N VAL A 67 3.37 -4.91 24.90
CA VAL A 67 2.13 -4.19 24.55
C VAL A 67 1.66 -3.29 25.70
N ASP A 68 1.86 -3.67 26.96
CA ASP A 68 1.43 -2.85 28.10
C ASP A 68 2.19 -1.52 28.18
N ASP A 69 3.49 -1.53 27.87
CA ASP A 69 4.33 -0.33 27.78
C ASP A 69 3.89 0.59 26.63
N LEU A 70 3.60 0.01 25.45
CA LEU A 70 3.03 0.73 24.32
C LEU A 70 1.71 1.42 24.72
N MET A 71 0.78 0.69 25.32
CA MET A 71 -0.54 1.20 25.70
C MET A 71 -0.45 2.31 26.75
N ARG A 72 0.44 2.17 27.75
CA ARG A 72 0.71 3.24 28.73
C ARG A 72 1.21 4.52 28.04
N SER A 73 2.16 4.41 27.12
CA SER A 73 2.70 5.54 26.37
C SER A 73 1.62 6.23 25.51
N LEU A 74 0.82 5.45 24.77
CA LEU A 74 -0.27 5.98 23.94
C LEU A 74 -1.31 6.74 24.77
N HIS A 75 -1.74 6.19 25.90
CA HIS A 75 -2.69 6.86 26.80
C HIS A 75 -2.12 8.15 27.40
N ALA A 76 -0.84 8.14 27.80
CA ALA A 76 -0.18 9.33 28.33
C ALA A 76 -0.10 10.46 27.29
N ARG A 77 0.31 10.15 26.05
CA ARG A 77 0.39 11.11 24.93
C ARG A 77 -0.97 11.70 24.58
N ARG A 78 -2.01 10.86 24.52
CA ARG A 78 -3.39 11.33 24.30
C ARG A 78 -3.81 12.35 25.36
N LYS A 79 -3.50 12.09 26.63
CA LYS A 79 -3.83 13.00 27.75
C LYS A 79 -3.05 14.33 27.68
N GLN A 80 -1.83 14.32 27.15
CA GLN A 80 -1.03 15.52 26.94
C GLN A 80 -1.55 16.36 25.78
N ALA A 81 -2.00 15.72 24.69
CA ALA A 81 -2.58 16.40 23.53
C ALA A 81 -3.97 17.01 23.78
N SER A 82 -4.67 16.59 24.85
CA SER A 82 -5.97 17.13 25.26
C SER A 82 -5.90 18.22 26.35
N LYS A 83 -4.70 18.68 26.70
CA LYS A 83 -4.45 19.83 27.59
C LYS A 83 -4.04 21.05 26.77
#